data_AF-A0A9P5WMN0-F1
#
_entry.id   AF-A0A9P5WMN0-F1
#
_cell.length_a   1.000
_cell.length_b   1.000
_cell.length_c   1.000
_cell.angle_alpha   90.00
_cell.angle_beta   90.00
_cell.angle_gamma   90.00
#
_symmetry.space_group_name_H-M   'P 1'
#
loop_
_entity.id
_entity.type
_entity.pdbx_description
1 polymer ?
#
loop_
_entity_poly.entity_id
_entity_poly.type
_entity_poly.pdbx_seq_one_letter_code
_entity_poly.pdbx_strand_id
1 'polypeptide(L)'
;MKLLSVSALSLVLLSTLATASKPTVYLIRHGEKPSDGSTGLSSAGEQRAQCLRKVFGASSDYNIGYIMAQAYKSDRGQQPMPMQPQPNGQPQQQPQQQQPPQLQQQQQQQQLQLQQQQAQFHQQRPPLPQHLPQQPIQYQPQMPQAIDEMTIIDGSRERPFLTVEPLAEDLGLTVDTSCDRDDPKCVKNAVKNYKRSGNILICWEHDALTDIVESLGDNDAPEYPDNE
;
A
#
# COMPACT_ATOMS: atom_id res chain seq x y z
N MET A 1 51.17 6.40 -57.26
CA MET A 1 50.06 7.03 -56.50
C MET A 1 49.25 5.89 -55.88
N LYS A 2 49.24 5.76 -54.56
CA LYS A 2 48.48 4.70 -53.84
C LYS A 2 47.21 5.34 -53.30
N LEU A 3 46.04 4.87 -53.76
CA LEU A 3 44.73 5.28 -53.25
C LEU A 3 44.53 4.66 -51.86
N LEU A 4 44.34 5.50 -50.85
CA LEU A 4 43.93 5.09 -49.52
C LEU A 4 42.40 4.87 -49.54
N SER A 5 42.00 3.62 -49.33
CA SER A 5 40.60 3.23 -49.15
C SER A 5 40.15 3.67 -47.75
N VAL A 6 39.27 4.66 -47.69
CA VAL A 6 38.55 5.04 -46.48
C VAL A 6 37.38 4.08 -46.32
N SER A 7 37.56 3.06 -45.48
CA SER A 7 36.47 2.19 -45.04
C SER A 7 35.59 2.97 -44.07
N ALA A 8 34.40 3.35 -44.53
CA ALA A 8 33.39 4.00 -43.71
C ALA A 8 32.89 2.98 -42.67
N LEU A 9 33.29 3.17 -41.42
CA LEU A 9 32.77 2.42 -40.28
C LEU A 9 31.36 2.94 -39.98
N SER A 10 30.35 2.37 -40.65
CA SER A 10 28.94 2.66 -40.37
C SER A 10 28.59 2.14 -38.97
N LEU A 11 28.52 3.06 -38.01
CA LEU A 11 28.03 2.82 -36.67
C LEU A 11 26.50 2.62 -36.74
N VAL A 12 26.06 1.36 -36.84
CA VAL A 12 24.63 1.02 -36.77
C VAL A 12 24.17 1.22 -35.33
N LEU A 13 23.52 2.37 -35.06
CA LEU A 13 22.76 2.60 -33.84
C LEU A 13 21.55 1.64 -33.85
N LEU A 14 21.67 0.50 -33.17
CA LEU A 14 20.51 -0.34 -32.86
C LEU A 14 19.65 0.42 -31.84
N SER A 15 18.61 1.09 -32.31
CA SER A 15 17.55 1.61 -31.48
C SER A 15 16.73 0.43 -30.92
N THR A 16 17.06 -0.01 -29.71
CA THR A 16 16.25 -0.98 -28.99
C THR A 16 14.91 -0.33 -28.64
N LEU A 17 13.87 -0.65 -29.41
CA LEU A 17 12.49 -0.32 -29.06
C LEU A 17 12.11 -1.15 -27.83
N ALA A 18 12.22 -0.56 -26.65
CA ALA A 18 11.70 -1.15 -25.43
C ALA A 18 10.20 -1.35 -25.59
N THR A 19 9.78 -2.60 -25.75
CA THR A 19 8.36 -2.93 -25.79
C THR A 19 7.86 -2.86 -24.36
N ALA A 20 7.10 -1.83 -24.01
CA ALA A 20 6.44 -1.75 -22.71
C ALA A 20 5.44 -2.90 -22.63
N SER A 21 5.77 -3.94 -21.86
CA SER A 21 4.83 -5.01 -21.56
C SER A 21 3.58 -4.41 -20.91
N LYS A 22 2.41 -4.96 -21.24
CA LYS A 22 1.20 -4.60 -20.50
C LYS A 22 1.39 -5.03 -19.04
N PRO A 23 0.98 -4.22 -18.05
CA PRO A 23 1.05 -4.60 -16.66
C PRO A 23 0.14 -5.80 -16.41
N THR A 24 0.57 -6.71 -15.54
CA THR A 24 -0.32 -7.68 -14.90
C THR A 24 -1.05 -6.98 -13.76
N VAL A 25 -2.35 -7.27 -13.60
CA VAL A 25 -3.16 -6.77 -12.49
C VAL A 25 -3.35 -7.91 -11.50
N TYR A 26 -2.93 -7.69 -10.26
CA TYR A 26 -3.19 -8.56 -9.12
C TYR A 26 -4.31 -7.93 -8.30
N LEU A 27 -5.36 -8.70 -8.07
CA LEU A 27 -6.50 -8.29 -7.27
C LEU A 27 -6.53 -9.13 -5.99
N ILE A 28 -6.56 -8.47 -4.84
CA ILE A 28 -6.62 -9.10 -3.52
C ILE A 28 -7.79 -8.53 -2.70
N ARG A 29 -8.32 -9.35 -1.79
CA ARG A 29 -9.27 -8.90 -0.77
C ARG A 29 -8.53 -8.22 0.38
N HIS A 30 -9.22 -7.35 1.10
CA HIS A 30 -8.75 -6.85 2.40
C HIS A 30 -8.47 -7.98 3.42
N GLY A 31 -7.62 -7.70 4.39
CA GLY A 31 -7.38 -8.56 5.54
C GLY A 31 -8.61 -8.69 6.46
N GLU A 32 -8.53 -9.62 7.37
CA GLU A 32 -9.67 -10.22 8.07
C GLU A 32 -10.27 -9.25 9.06
N LYS A 33 -11.60 -9.24 9.10
CA LYS A 33 -12.36 -8.40 10.01
C LYS A 33 -12.23 -8.91 11.45
N PRO A 34 -12.23 -8.01 12.45
CA PRO A 34 -12.41 -8.41 13.84
C PRO A 34 -13.72 -9.18 14.03
N SER A 35 -13.70 -10.26 14.82
CA SER A 35 -14.89 -11.09 15.08
C SER A 35 -15.95 -10.39 15.92
N ASP A 36 -15.57 -9.33 16.63
CA ASP A 36 -16.46 -8.49 17.44
C ASP A 36 -17.16 -7.40 16.62
N GLY A 37 -16.93 -7.37 15.29
CA GLY A 37 -17.52 -6.38 14.40
C GLY A 37 -16.87 -4.99 14.51
N SER A 38 -15.76 -4.85 15.24
CA SER A 38 -15.03 -3.58 15.32
C SER A 38 -14.45 -3.16 13.96
N THR A 39 -14.08 -1.88 13.88
CA THR A 39 -13.55 -1.25 12.67
C THR A 39 -12.11 -1.71 12.38
N GLY A 40 -11.67 -1.61 11.12
CA GLY A 40 -10.29 -1.95 10.75
C GLY A 40 -10.02 -3.46 10.66
N LEU A 41 -8.75 -3.85 10.77
CA LEU A 41 -8.29 -5.24 10.64
C LEU A 41 -8.24 -5.94 12.01
N SER A 42 -8.51 -7.24 12.03
CA SER A 42 -8.15 -8.11 13.15
C SER A 42 -6.63 -8.22 13.28
N SER A 43 -6.11 -8.65 14.43
CA SER A 43 -4.67 -8.92 14.61
C SER A 43 -4.11 -9.89 13.55
N ALA A 44 -4.90 -10.89 13.15
CA ALA A 44 -4.52 -11.80 12.08
C ALA A 44 -4.52 -11.11 10.70
N GLY A 45 -5.48 -10.21 10.44
CA GLY A 45 -5.51 -9.34 9.27
C GLY A 45 -4.32 -8.40 9.18
N GLU A 46 -3.94 -7.76 10.29
CA GLU A 46 -2.73 -6.92 10.40
C GLU A 46 -1.46 -7.74 10.11
N GLN A 47 -1.37 -8.96 10.67
CA GLN A 47 -0.25 -9.84 10.39
C GLN A 47 -0.16 -10.21 8.90
N ARG A 48 -1.29 -10.44 8.24
CA ARG A 48 -1.32 -10.71 6.79
C ARG A 48 -0.95 -9.49 5.96
N ALA A 49 -1.39 -8.30 6.34
CA ALA A 49 -0.94 -7.05 5.72
C ALA A 49 0.59 -6.93 5.76
N GLN A 50 1.21 -7.25 6.90
CA GLN A 50 2.67 -7.29 7.03
C GLN A 50 3.31 -8.38 6.16
N CYS A 51 2.67 -9.54 6.01
CA CYS A 51 3.17 -10.62 5.17
C CYS A 51 3.17 -10.28 3.67
N LEU A 52 2.35 -9.32 3.19
CA LEU A 52 2.37 -8.90 1.79
C LEU A 52 3.75 -8.40 1.36
N ARG A 53 4.54 -7.81 2.27
CA ARG A 53 5.93 -7.39 2.02
C ARG A 53 6.83 -8.55 1.60
N LYS A 54 6.55 -9.77 2.06
CA LYS A 54 7.30 -10.97 1.67
C LYS A 54 6.86 -11.53 0.32
N VAL A 55 5.59 -11.33 -0.05
CA VAL A 55 5.01 -11.86 -1.29
C VAL A 55 5.25 -10.90 -2.45
N PHE A 56 4.93 -9.63 -2.27
CA PHE A 56 4.91 -8.58 -3.29
C PHE A 56 6.03 -7.54 -3.14
N GLY A 57 6.91 -7.70 -2.14
CA GLY A 57 8.00 -6.75 -1.88
C GLY A 57 9.03 -6.65 -2.99
N ALA A 58 10.01 -5.76 -2.83
CA ALA A 58 10.96 -5.40 -3.87
C ALA A 58 11.84 -6.56 -4.39
N SER A 59 11.99 -7.62 -3.58
CA SER A 59 12.73 -8.83 -3.96
C SER A 59 11.88 -9.87 -4.69
N SER A 60 10.59 -9.61 -4.90
CA SER A 60 9.66 -10.54 -5.54
C SER A 60 9.63 -10.36 -7.06
N ASP A 61 9.28 -11.43 -7.77
CA ASP A 61 9.08 -11.39 -9.23
C ASP A 61 7.78 -10.68 -9.65
N TYR A 62 6.93 -10.30 -8.68
CA TYR A 62 5.68 -9.59 -8.94
C TYR A 62 5.89 -8.15 -9.40
N ASN A 63 7.03 -7.52 -9.09
CA ASN A 63 7.42 -6.20 -9.59
C ASN A 63 6.29 -5.14 -9.49
N ILE A 64 5.72 -4.94 -8.29
CA ILE A 64 4.61 -4.01 -8.08
C ILE A 64 5.08 -2.56 -8.23
N GLY A 65 4.48 -1.83 -9.17
CA GLY A 65 4.79 -0.42 -9.47
C GLY A 65 3.60 0.53 -9.26
N TYR A 66 2.44 0.01 -8.85
CA TYR A 66 1.24 0.78 -8.56
C TYR A 66 0.33 -0.01 -7.62
N ILE A 67 -0.13 0.65 -6.56
CA ILE A 67 -1.03 0.06 -5.57
C ILE A 67 -2.28 0.92 -5.52
N MET A 68 -3.44 0.29 -5.57
CA MET A 68 -4.73 0.94 -5.46
C MET A 68 -5.59 0.23 -4.40
N ALA A 69 -6.36 1.00 -3.65
CA ALA A 69 -7.33 0.51 -2.69
C ALA A 69 -8.63 1.31 -2.79
N GLN A 70 -9.73 0.76 -2.27
CA GLN A 70 -11.01 1.47 -2.33
C GLN A 70 -10.97 2.79 -1.59
N ALA A 71 -11.65 3.80 -2.16
CA ALA A 71 -11.78 5.09 -1.52
C ALA A 71 -12.49 4.97 -0.17
N TYR A 72 -11.97 5.72 0.79
CA TYR A 72 -12.64 5.95 2.05
C TYR A 72 -13.88 6.83 1.82
N LYS A 73 -15.06 6.36 2.24
CA LYS A 73 -16.19 7.26 2.48
C LYS A 73 -16.39 7.33 3.99
N SER A 74 -16.27 8.52 4.54
CA SER A 74 -17.05 8.88 5.72
C SER A 74 -18.32 9.55 5.23
N ASP A 75 -19.41 9.41 5.97
CA ASP A 75 -20.74 9.96 5.65
C ASP A 75 -20.79 11.50 5.57
N ARG A 76 -19.65 12.21 5.63
CA ARG A 76 -19.56 13.68 5.60
C ARG A 76 -18.48 14.28 4.69
N GLY A 77 -18.03 13.55 3.67
CA GLY A 77 -17.29 14.17 2.55
C GLY A 77 -15.94 14.80 2.94
N GLN A 78 -15.19 14.20 3.85
CA GLN A 78 -13.78 14.51 4.03
C GLN A 78 -12.91 13.57 3.18
N GLN A 79 -12.05 14.18 2.35
CA GLN A 79 -10.95 13.52 1.63
C GLN A 79 -9.93 12.94 2.62
N PRO A 80 -9.18 11.87 2.25
CA PRO A 80 -8.15 11.33 3.10
C PRO A 80 -7.08 12.37 3.46
N MET A 81 -6.59 12.23 4.68
CA MET A 81 -5.65 13.11 5.36
C MET A 81 -4.41 13.39 4.50
N PRO A 82 -4.02 14.66 4.28
CA PRO A 82 -2.74 14.95 3.65
C PRO A 82 -1.59 14.53 4.57
N MET A 83 -0.68 13.67 4.09
CA MET A 83 0.63 13.51 4.72
C MET A 83 1.38 14.84 4.64
N GLN A 84 1.46 15.57 5.75
CA GLN A 84 2.23 16.82 5.84
C GLN A 84 3.61 16.55 6.47
N PRO A 85 4.68 17.22 6.00
CA PRO A 85 5.99 17.15 6.66
C PRO A 85 5.88 17.70 8.09
N GLN A 86 6.23 16.90 9.09
CA GLN A 86 6.36 17.36 10.47
C GLN A 86 7.72 18.04 10.67
N PRO A 87 7.79 19.28 11.20
CA PRO A 87 9.05 19.87 11.59
C PRO A 87 9.63 19.14 12.82
N ASN A 88 10.94 18.90 12.76
CA ASN A 88 11.74 18.08 13.68
C ASN A 88 11.36 18.16 15.18
N GLY A 89 11.05 16.99 15.74
CA GLY A 89 11.61 16.46 16.99
C GLY A 89 11.37 17.24 18.28
N GLN A 90 10.29 16.93 18.99
CA GLN A 90 10.22 16.91 20.46
C GLN A 90 9.16 15.88 20.91
N PRO A 91 9.44 15.02 21.91
CA PRO A 91 8.47 14.04 22.39
C PRO A 91 7.38 14.74 23.21
N GLN A 92 6.17 14.81 22.67
CA GLN A 92 5.00 15.24 23.43
C GLN A 92 4.54 14.07 24.30
N GLN A 93 4.66 14.23 25.61
CA GLN A 93 4.03 13.32 26.58
C GLN A 93 2.53 13.54 26.54
N GLN A 94 1.78 12.53 26.09
CA GLN A 94 0.32 12.52 26.13
C GLN A 94 -0.19 12.44 27.57
N PRO A 95 -1.25 13.18 27.94
CA PRO A 95 -1.94 12.95 29.20
C PRO A 95 -2.62 11.58 29.17
N GLN A 96 -2.24 10.70 30.11
CA GLN A 96 -2.88 9.41 30.32
C GLN A 96 -4.35 9.62 30.74
N GLN A 97 -5.27 9.56 29.79
CA GLN A 97 -6.69 9.44 30.12
C GLN A 97 -7.03 7.97 30.40
N GLN A 98 -7.95 7.77 31.34
CA GLN A 98 -8.26 6.52 32.04
C GLN A 98 -8.88 5.47 31.11
N GLN A 99 -8.06 4.73 30.36
CA GLN A 99 -8.48 3.46 29.76
C GLN A 99 -8.55 2.37 30.85
N PRO A 100 -9.42 1.34 30.69
CA PRO A 100 -9.38 0.17 31.55
C PRO A 100 -7.96 -0.43 31.56
N PRO A 101 -7.39 -0.79 32.72
CA PRO A 101 -5.98 -1.21 32.83
C PRO A 101 -5.58 -2.34 31.88
N GLN A 102 -6.53 -3.21 31.54
CA GLN A 102 -6.31 -4.33 30.61
C GLN A 102 -6.12 -3.87 29.16
N LEU A 103 -6.92 -2.90 28.70
CA LEU A 103 -6.81 -2.38 27.33
C LEU A 103 -5.50 -1.62 27.14
N GLN A 104 -5.10 -0.86 28.17
CA GLN A 104 -3.85 -0.12 28.17
C GLN A 104 -2.63 -1.08 28.17
N GLN A 105 -2.70 -2.17 28.95
CA GLN A 105 -1.67 -3.20 28.93
C GLN A 105 -1.60 -3.93 27.59
N GLN A 106 -2.74 -4.22 26.96
CA GLN A 106 -2.79 -4.87 25.65
C GLN A 106 -2.20 -3.97 24.56
N GLN A 107 -2.55 -2.68 24.54
CA GLN A 107 -1.97 -1.71 23.61
C GLN A 107 -0.45 -1.56 23.83
N GLN A 108 0.00 -1.55 25.09
CA GLN A 108 1.42 -1.44 25.42
C GLN A 108 2.20 -2.71 25.02
N GLN A 109 1.60 -3.90 25.19
CA GLN A 109 2.17 -5.16 24.70
C GLN A 109 2.22 -5.21 23.18
N GLN A 110 1.19 -4.75 22.50
CA GLN A 110 1.14 -4.71 21.03
C GLN A 110 2.18 -3.73 20.47
N GLN A 111 2.33 -2.54 21.07
CA GLN A 111 3.41 -1.60 20.72
C GLN A 111 4.80 -2.19 20.97
N LEU A 112 5.00 -2.88 22.10
CA LEU A 112 6.27 -3.51 22.40
C LEU A 112 6.59 -4.63 21.40
N GLN A 113 5.58 -5.41 21.00
CA GLN A 113 5.73 -6.47 20.01
C GLN A 113 6.07 -5.91 18.62
N LEU A 114 5.40 -4.83 18.21
CA LEU A 114 5.71 -4.08 16.98
C LEU A 114 7.14 -3.53 17.01
N GLN A 115 7.57 -2.94 18.13
CA GLN A 115 8.94 -2.43 18.28
C GLN A 115 9.99 -3.55 18.23
N GLN A 116 9.72 -4.69 18.88
CA GLN A 116 10.61 -5.85 18.82
C GLN A 116 10.70 -6.40 17.38
N GLN A 117 9.59 -6.44 16.66
CA GLN A 117 9.55 -6.89 15.27
C GLN A 117 10.29 -5.93 14.32
N GLN A 118 10.14 -4.63 14.52
CA GLN A 118 10.89 -3.60 13.80
C GLN A 118 12.40 -3.64 14.08
N ALA A 119 12.78 -3.90 15.33
CA ALA A 119 14.18 -4.06 15.74
C ALA A 119 14.83 -5.31 15.11
N GLN A 120 14.09 -6.41 15.03
CA GLN A 120 14.54 -7.63 14.33
C GLN A 120 14.72 -7.40 12.83
N PHE A 121 13.85 -6.59 12.22
CA PHE A 121 13.95 -6.25 10.79
C PHE A 121 15.16 -5.36 10.47
N HIS A 122 15.57 -4.48 11.39
CA HIS A 122 16.77 -3.66 11.22
C HIS A 122 18.07 -4.48 11.22
N GLN A 123 18.09 -5.63 11.92
CA GLN A 123 19.27 -6.49 11.97
C GLN A 123 19.51 -7.31 10.70
N GLN A 124 18.53 -7.38 9.79
CA GLN A 124 18.60 -8.19 8.57
C GLN A 124 18.78 -7.36 7.29
N ARG A 125 18.97 -6.03 7.41
CA ARG A 125 19.10 -5.14 6.25
C ARG A 125 20.55 -5.14 5.74
N PRO A 126 20.81 -5.35 4.44
CA PRO A 126 22.15 -5.16 3.87
C PRO A 126 22.60 -3.70 4.05
N PRO A 127 23.92 -3.43 4.15
CA PRO A 127 24.44 -2.08 4.36
C PRO A 127 24.05 -1.17 3.18
N LEU A 128 23.47 -0.02 3.51
CA LEU A 128 23.10 1.04 2.55
C LEU A 128 24.34 1.63 1.86
N PRO A 129 24.27 1.98 0.55
CA PRO A 129 25.29 2.78 -0.11
C PRO A 129 25.47 4.14 0.59
N GLN A 130 26.71 4.49 0.93
CA GLN A 130 27.02 5.59 1.87
C GLN A 130 26.83 7.02 1.32
N HIS A 131 26.10 7.26 0.22
CA HIS A 131 26.09 8.56 -0.47
C HIS A 131 24.67 9.13 -0.74
N LEU A 132 23.78 9.05 0.25
CA LEU A 132 22.63 9.96 0.34
C LEU A 132 22.70 10.79 1.64
N PRO A 133 22.31 12.08 1.61
CA PRO A 133 22.29 12.91 2.80
C PRO A 133 21.38 12.29 3.87
N GLN A 134 21.99 11.91 4.99
CA GLN A 134 21.33 11.31 6.14
C GLN A 134 20.67 12.42 6.97
N GLN A 135 19.37 12.59 6.81
CA GLN A 135 18.50 13.05 7.89
C GLN A 135 17.34 12.04 7.94
N PRO A 136 17.14 11.32 9.05
CA PRO A 136 16.07 10.34 9.14
C PRO A 136 14.73 11.08 9.22
N ILE A 137 13.97 11.12 8.12
CA ILE A 137 12.54 11.42 8.20
C ILE A 137 11.90 10.19 8.85
N GLN A 138 11.58 10.28 10.13
CA GLN A 138 10.75 9.30 10.82
C GLN A 138 9.31 9.50 10.34
N TYR A 139 8.80 8.58 9.53
CA TYR A 139 7.36 8.46 9.30
C TYR A 139 6.76 7.77 10.55
N GLN A 140 6.04 8.53 11.36
CA GLN A 140 5.15 7.99 12.40
C GLN A 140 3.71 8.19 11.93
N PRO A 141 2.82 7.18 12.06
CA PRO A 141 1.39 7.41 11.92
C PRO A 141 0.96 8.38 13.03
N GLN A 142 0.63 9.62 12.67
CA GLN A 142 0.11 10.58 13.62
C GLN A 142 -1.38 10.32 13.82
N MET A 143 -1.69 9.46 14.79
CA MET A 143 -3.01 9.39 15.38
C MET A 143 -3.30 10.76 16.03
N PRO A 144 -4.36 11.49 15.61
CA PRO A 144 -4.63 12.81 16.13
C PRO A 144 -4.79 12.76 17.66
N GLN A 145 -4.12 13.71 18.30
CA GLN A 145 -4.21 13.96 19.73
C GLN A 145 -5.59 14.54 20.02
N ALA A 146 -6.49 13.69 20.52
CA ALA A 146 -7.78 14.03 21.13
C ALA A 146 -8.69 14.97 20.31
N ILE A 147 -9.64 14.39 19.58
CA ILE A 147 -10.98 14.98 19.50
C ILE A 147 -11.99 13.94 19.98
N ASP A 148 -12.77 14.37 20.96
CA ASP A 148 -13.95 13.72 21.51
C ASP A 148 -15.07 13.73 20.46
N GLU A 149 -14.94 12.91 19.42
CA GLU A 149 -16.03 12.47 18.54
C GLU A 149 -15.50 11.39 17.58
N MET A 150 -15.30 10.17 18.11
CA MET A 150 -15.19 8.99 17.25
C MET A 150 -16.60 8.58 16.80
N THR A 151 -17.20 9.41 15.94
CA THR A 151 -18.52 9.15 15.36
C THR A 151 -18.36 8.20 14.17
N ILE A 152 -18.79 6.95 14.39
CA ILE A 152 -19.22 5.91 13.43
C ILE A 152 -18.70 6.11 12.01
N ILE A 153 -17.44 5.74 11.79
CA ILE A 153 -16.99 5.34 10.46
C ILE A 153 -17.17 3.83 10.47
N ASP A 154 -18.02 3.29 9.61
CA ASP A 154 -17.97 1.86 9.38
C ASP A 154 -16.60 1.56 8.76
N GLY A 155 -15.68 0.98 9.53
CA GLY A 155 -14.32 0.66 9.06
C GLY A 155 -14.26 -0.30 7.87
N SER A 156 -15.40 -0.65 7.26
CA SER A 156 -15.55 -1.36 5.99
C SER A 156 -14.66 -0.76 4.90
N ARG A 157 -14.64 0.58 4.80
CA ARG A 157 -13.92 1.28 3.73
C ARG A 157 -12.42 1.46 3.98
N GLU A 158 -11.99 1.33 5.22
CA GLU A 158 -10.60 1.51 5.64
C GLU A 158 -9.74 0.24 5.44
N ARG A 159 -10.32 -0.95 5.58
CA ARG A 159 -9.60 -2.22 5.59
C ARG A 159 -8.75 -2.47 4.35
N PRO A 160 -9.21 -2.20 3.10
CA PRO A 160 -8.35 -2.42 1.94
C PRO A 160 -7.10 -1.56 1.94
N PHE A 161 -7.20 -0.31 2.41
CA PHE A 161 -6.05 0.58 2.54
C PHE A 161 -5.07 0.02 3.59
N LEU A 162 -5.55 -0.28 4.80
CA LEU A 162 -4.71 -0.84 5.88
C LEU A 162 -4.03 -2.15 5.49
N THR A 163 -4.66 -2.92 4.60
CA THR A 163 -4.11 -4.19 4.12
C THR A 163 -2.85 -3.99 3.28
N VAL A 164 -2.81 -2.97 2.42
CA VAL A 164 -1.70 -2.75 1.48
C VAL A 164 -0.71 -1.68 1.93
N GLU A 165 -1.06 -0.86 2.93
CA GLU A 165 -0.23 0.22 3.43
C GLU A 165 1.21 -0.23 3.81
N PRO A 166 1.42 -1.32 4.59
CA PRO A 166 2.78 -1.75 4.95
C PRO A 166 3.64 -2.14 3.74
N LEU A 167 3.01 -2.68 2.69
CA LEU A 167 3.69 -2.99 1.43
C LEU A 167 4.03 -1.72 0.64
N ALA A 168 3.10 -0.77 0.58
CA ALA A 168 3.30 0.50 -0.11
C ALA A 168 4.46 1.28 0.52
N GLU A 169 4.53 1.34 1.86
CA GLU A 169 5.65 1.94 2.59
C GLU A 169 6.99 1.27 2.26
N ASP A 170 7.05 -0.07 2.27
CA ASP A 170 8.27 -0.83 1.99
C ASP A 170 8.78 -0.64 0.55
N LEU A 171 7.86 -0.48 -0.40
CA LEU A 171 8.16 -0.22 -1.81
C LEU A 171 8.41 1.28 -2.12
N GLY A 172 8.16 2.18 -1.17
CA GLY A 172 8.20 3.63 -1.41
C GLY A 172 7.13 4.10 -2.39
N LEU A 173 5.96 3.46 -2.41
CA LEU A 173 4.80 3.79 -3.23
C LEU A 173 3.70 4.45 -2.39
N THR A 174 2.84 5.22 -3.04
CA THR A 174 1.58 5.68 -2.45
C THR A 174 0.45 4.72 -2.81
N VAL A 175 -0.52 4.55 -1.90
CA VAL A 175 -1.78 3.85 -2.21
C VAL A 175 -2.74 4.83 -2.88
N ASP A 176 -3.16 4.53 -4.09
CA ASP A 176 -4.22 5.30 -4.78
C ASP A 176 -5.59 4.91 -4.24
N THR A 177 -6.31 5.87 -3.68
CA THR A 177 -7.66 5.69 -3.13
C THR A 177 -8.69 6.56 -3.83
N SER A 178 -8.47 6.87 -5.11
CA SER A 178 -9.32 7.80 -5.87
C SER A 178 -10.63 7.19 -6.38
N CYS A 179 -10.70 5.86 -6.49
CA CYS A 179 -11.89 5.16 -6.98
C CYS A 179 -12.80 4.73 -5.84
N ASP A 180 -14.10 5.07 -5.95
CA ASP A 180 -15.10 4.63 -4.99
C ASP A 180 -15.34 3.12 -5.06
N ARG A 181 -15.73 2.53 -3.92
CA ARG A 181 -16.07 1.11 -3.79
C ARG A 181 -16.96 0.59 -4.93
N ASP A 182 -17.99 1.36 -5.26
CA ASP A 182 -19.05 0.97 -6.19
C ASP A 182 -18.78 1.47 -7.63
N ASP A 183 -17.53 1.86 -7.94
CA ASP A 183 -17.12 2.36 -9.26
C ASP A 183 -16.02 1.51 -9.93
N PRO A 184 -16.35 0.29 -10.40
CA PRO A 184 -15.42 -0.58 -11.12
C PRO A 184 -14.96 0.02 -12.47
N LYS A 185 -15.66 1.04 -13.00
CA LYS A 185 -15.26 1.73 -14.23
C LYS A 185 -14.10 2.70 -13.95
N CYS A 186 -14.10 3.36 -12.79
CA CYS A 186 -12.95 4.12 -12.32
C CYS A 186 -11.70 3.23 -12.25
N VAL A 187 -11.82 2.05 -11.64
CA VAL A 187 -10.72 1.06 -11.55
C VAL A 187 -10.20 0.69 -12.94
N LYS A 188 -11.09 0.36 -13.87
CA LYS A 188 -10.73 0.07 -15.26
C LYS A 188 -9.98 1.22 -15.93
N ASN A 189 -10.44 2.46 -15.72
CA ASN A 189 -9.80 3.64 -16.28
C ASN A 189 -8.41 3.87 -15.68
N ALA A 190 -8.24 3.69 -14.36
CA ALA A 190 -6.95 3.79 -13.68
C ALA A 190 -5.95 2.77 -14.25
N VAL A 191 -6.36 1.50 -14.37
CA VAL A 191 -5.55 0.43 -14.97
C VAL A 191 -5.20 0.75 -16.43
N LYS A 192 -6.19 1.16 -17.24
CA LYS A 192 -5.99 1.51 -18.66
C LYS A 192 -5.03 2.68 -18.84
N ASN A 193 -5.04 3.64 -17.92
CA ASN A 193 -4.21 4.84 -17.97
C ASN A 193 -2.82 4.65 -17.35
N TYR A 194 -2.56 3.54 -16.67
CA TYR A 194 -1.23 3.22 -16.17
C TYR A 194 -0.26 2.95 -17.34
N LYS A 195 0.84 3.70 -17.39
CA LYS A 195 1.90 3.62 -18.42
C LYS A 195 3.31 3.44 -17.87
N ARG A 196 3.45 3.37 -16.54
CA ARG A 196 4.76 3.18 -15.89
C ARG A 196 5.14 1.69 -15.94
N SER A 197 6.41 1.41 -15.64
CA SER A 197 6.90 0.03 -15.48
C SER A 197 6.39 -0.58 -14.18
N GLY A 198 6.14 -1.89 -14.21
CA GLY A 198 5.67 -2.65 -13.06
C GLY A 198 4.23 -3.12 -13.21
N ASN A 199 3.83 -3.99 -12.29
CA ASN A 199 2.49 -4.54 -12.21
C ASN A 199 1.64 -3.75 -11.21
N ILE A 200 0.34 -3.95 -11.29
CA ILE A 200 -0.65 -3.23 -10.47
C ILE A 200 -1.17 -4.19 -9.41
N LEU A 201 -1.17 -3.75 -8.15
CA LEU A 201 -1.86 -4.43 -7.05
C LEU A 201 -3.11 -3.64 -6.66
N ILE A 202 -4.26 -4.29 -6.63
CA ILE A 202 -5.54 -3.69 -6.24
C ILE A 202 -6.05 -4.45 -5.02
N CYS A 203 -6.42 -3.73 -3.96
CA CYS A 203 -7.05 -4.30 -2.77
C CYS A 203 -8.47 -3.76 -2.61
N TRP A 204 -9.46 -4.64 -2.43
CA TRP A 204 -10.87 -4.24 -2.39
C TRP A 204 -11.72 -5.02 -1.38
N GLU A 205 -12.96 -4.57 -1.19
CA GLU A 205 -14.03 -5.32 -0.52
C GLU A 205 -14.56 -6.46 -1.41
N HIS A 206 -14.93 -7.59 -0.80
CA HIS A 206 -15.25 -8.83 -1.50
C HIS A 206 -16.42 -8.69 -2.49
N ASP A 207 -17.49 -7.98 -2.12
CA ASP A 207 -18.71 -7.82 -2.93
C ASP A 207 -18.43 -7.19 -4.30
N ALA A 208 -17.42 -6.33 -4.40
CA ALA A 208 -17.11 -5.58 -5.61
C ALA A 208 -15.94 -6.18 -6.42
N LEU A 209 -15.34 -7.29 -5.97
CA LEU A 209 -14.24 -7.92 -6.70
C LEU A 209 -14.71 -8.47 -8.05
N THR A 210 -15.88 -9.13 -8.09
CA THR A 210 -16.46 -9.68 -9.33
C THR A 210 -16.67 -8.57 -10.37
N ASP A 211 -17.33 -7.48 -9.97
CA ASP A 211 -17.61 -6.32 -10.83
C ASP A 211 -16.33 -5.68 -11.39
N ILE A 212 -15.27 -5.62 -10.58
CA ILE A 212 -13.95 -5.12 -11.01
C ILE A 212 -13.36 -6.04 -12.08
N VAL A 213 -13.36 -7.35 -11.87
CA VAL A 213 -12.80 -8.33 -12.81
C VAL A 213 -13.55 -8.29 -14.15
N GLU A 214 -14.88 -8.28 -14.11
CA GLU A 214 -15.71 -8.14 -15.31
C GLU A 214 -15.44 -6.81 -16.04
N SER A 215 -15.33 -5.71 -15.29
CA SER A 215 -15.01 -4.40 -15.84
C SER A 215 -13.63 -4.39 -16.51
N LEU A 216 -12.65 -5.09 -15.96
CA LEU A 216 -11.31 -5.26 -16.54
C LEU A 216 -11.31 -6.14 -17.81
N GLY A 217 -12.38 -6.89 -18.06
CA GLY A 217 -12.64 -7.60 -19.32
C GLY A 217 -12.53 -9.12 -19.22
N ASP A 218 -12.52 -9.67 -18.00
CA ASP A 218 -12.60 -11.12 -17.77
C ASP A 218 -14.04 -11.48 -17.39
N ASN A 219 -14.74 -12.19 -18.29
CA ASN A 219 -16.14 -12.55 -18.10
C ASN A 219 -16.32 -13.86 -17.33
N ASP A 220 -15.22 -14.54 -16.97
CA ASP A 220 -15.21 -15.75 -16.14
C ASP A 220 -14.75 -15.41 -14.70
N ALA A 221 -15.14 -14.22 -14.23
CA ALA A 221 -14.79 -13.73 -12.90
C ALA A 221 -15.23 -14.72 -11.81
N PRO A 222 -14.35 -15.11 -10.87
CA PRO A 222 -14.76 -15.96 -9.78
C PRO A 222 -15.74 -15.23 -8.87
N GLU A 223 -16.79 -15.93 -8.44
CA GLU A 223 -17.69 -15.43 -7.41
C GLU A 223 -16.98 -15.53 -6.06
N TYR A 224 -16.90 -14.40 -5.36
CA TYR A 224 -16.29 -14.33 -4.03
C TYR A 224 -17.39 -14.52 -3.00
N PRO A 225 -17.31 -15.57 -2.16
CA PRO A 225 -18.40 -15.87 -1.26
C PRO A 225 -18.51 -14.82 -0.15
N ASP A 226 -19.75 -14.45 0.19
CA ASP A 226 -20.09 -13.41 1.16
C ASP A 226 -19.67 -13.73 2.60
N ASN A 227 -19.32 -14.98 2.89
CA ASN A 227 -18.91 -15.39 4.22
C ASN A 227 -17.43 -15.09 4.48
N GLU A 228 -17.19 -14.34 5.57
CA GLU A 228 -15.88 -14.08 6.19
C GLU A 228 -15.19 -15.36 6.68
#